data_AF-A0A3B8ZK20-F1
#
_entry.id   AF-A0A3B8ZK20-F1
#
_cell.length_a   1.000
_cell.length_b   1.000
_cell.length_c   1.000
_cell.angle_alpha   90.00
_cell.angle_beta   90.00
_cell.angle_gamma   90.00
#
_symmetry.space_group_name_H-M   'P 1'
#
loop_
_entity.id
_entity.type
_entity.pdbx_description
1 polymer ?
#
loop_
_entity_poly.entity_id
_entity_poly.type
_entity_poly.pdbx_seq_one_letter_code
_entity_poly.pdbx_strand_id
1 'polypeptide(L)'
;MPSATDLTLQTAQNSTANFTYRQPMKFGGRVVEDVCVLRTEIAVTSQQNRKPVVGIGEMTMGNAWAWPGTLPAKITLKLLLELSDRLAAKISGAGLSGDPFQLTRQVALLRDQIAVEMQAEFKIAGGIPKLAAMLASSPLEAAIHDAFGRSLKLSSFDCLTAEFLNEDLSAYLGADRIGKYPADYVLPKQRPTMPLYHLVGALDPLTGDDWKERRYDGVPETLEEWLETDGITHLKIKLDGKDIDWDVGRIVEITRICENVASERNWKLSFDFNEQCPDEDYVINLLERIARLSPLSHDRLQYIEQPTPRDLTLRTDMTVHRLSRTRPV
;
A
#
# COMPACT_ATOMS: atom_id res chain seq x y z
N MET A 1 31.79 -11.30 -6.47
CA MET A 1 32.18 -11.00 -7.86
C MET A 1 30.90 -10.70 -8.63
N PRO A 2 30.88 -9.75 -9.57
CA PRO A 2 29.67 -9.43 -10.32
C PRO A 2 29.11 -10.67 -11.02
N SER A 3 27.81 -10.92 -10.88
CA SER A 3 27.14 -12.00 -11.60
C SER A 3 26.96 -11.64 -13.07
N ALA A 4 26.90 -12.63 -13.95
CA ALA A 4 26.58 -12.41 -15.37
C ALA A 4 25.16 -11.81 -15.57
N THR A 5 24.30 -12.00 -14.57
CA THR A 5 22.93 -11.49 -14.54
C THR A 5 22.81 -10.09 -13.97
N ASP A 6 23.87 -9.53 -13.38
CA ASP A 6 23.85 -8.18 -12.81
C ASP A 6 23.41 -7.17 -13.87
N LEU A 7 22.50 -6.29 -13.47
CA LEU A 7 22.05 -5.20 -14.31
C LEU A 7 23.03 -4.04 -14.21
N THR A 8 23.09 -3.23 -15.26
CA THR A 8 23.69 -1.90 -15.26
C THR A 8 22.63 -0.90 -15.72
N LEU A 9 22.24 0.00 -14.83
CA LEU A 9 21.26 1.05 -15.10
C LEU A 9 21.83 2.05 -16.12
N GLN A 10 21.08 2.28 -17.21
CA GLN A 10 21.46 3.21 -18.28
C GLN A 10 20.71 4.52 -18.15
N THR A 11 19.38 4.46 -18.22
CA THR A 11 18.50 5.63 -18.17
C THR A 11 17.28 5.33 -17.31
N ALA A 12 16.71 6.36 -16.72
CA ALA A 12 15.43 6.34 -16.04
C ALA A 12 14.62 7.57 -16.42
N GLN A 13 13.33 7.37 -16.72
CA GLN A 13 12.42 8.44 -17.12
C GLN A 13 11.10 8.28 -16.40
N ASN A 14 10.56 9.40 -15.94
CA ASN A 14 9.27 9.45 -15.29
C ASN A 14 8.22 10.05 -16.21
N SER A 15 7.00 9.56 -16.06
CA SER A 15 5.80 10.17 -16.64
C SER A 15 4.65 10.10 -15.64
N THR A 16 3.70 11.03 -15.75
CA THR A 16 2.54 11.07 -14.86
C THR A 16 1.24 10.93 -15.64
N ALA A 17 0.28 10.25 -15.03
CA ALA A 17 -1.10 10.19 -15.49
C ALA A 17 -2.02 10.59 -14.34
N ASN A 18 -2.98 11.49 -14.59
CA ASN A 18 -3.92 11.95 -13.59
C ASN A 18 -5.31 11.41 -13.89
N PHE A 19 -6.00 10.92 -12.88
CA PHE A 19 -7.35 10.37 -12.99
C PHE A 19 -8.25 11.03 -11.96
N THR A 20 -9.46 11.39 -12.37
CA THR A 20 -10.52 11.83 -11.46
C THR A 20 -11.33 10.60 -11.04
N TYR A 21 -11.61 10.47 -9.75
CA TYR A 21 -12.45 9.39 -9.27
C TYR A 21 -13.91 9.63 -9.66
N ARG A 22 -14.60 8.55 -10.02
CA ARG A 22 -16.05 8.57 -10.26
C ARG A 22 -16.82 9.11 -9.05
N GLN A 23 -16.38 8.70 -7.85
CA GLN A 23 -16.89 9.17 -6.57
C GLN A 23 -15.73 9.53 -5.64
N PRO A 24 -15.82 10.61 -4.85
CA PRO A 24 -14.82 10.92 -3.84
C PRO A 24 -14.70 9.79 -2.82
N MET A 25 -13.47 9.49 -2.39
CA MET A 25 -13.19 8.46 -1.39
C MET A 25 -12.59 9.10 -0.13
N LYS A 26 -12.95 8.62 1.06
CA LYS A 26 -12.24 8.98 2.30
C LYS A 26 -11.01 8.08 2.47
N PHE A 27 -9.81 8.65 2.36
CA PHE A 27 -8.54 7.93 2.48
C PHE A 27 -7.55 8.71 3.35
N GLY A 28 -6.92 8.06 4.34
CA GLY A 28 -5.96 8.73 5.23
C GLY A 28 -6.56 9.91 6.01
N GLY A 29 -7.85 9.82 6.38
CA GLY A 29 -8.57 10.89 7.09
C GLY A 29 -8.98 12.09 6.23
N ARG A 30 -8.77 12.05 4.90
CA ARG A 30 -9.12 13.13 3.96
C ARG A 30 -10.04 12.61 2.87
N VAL A 31 -10.83 13.50 2.27
CA VAL A 31 -11.56 13.20 1.03
C VAL A 31 -10.62 13.41 -0.14
N VAL A 32 -10.52 12.42 -1.01
CA VAL A 32 -9.74 12.45 -2.25
C VAL A 32 -10.67 12.30 -3.45
N GLU A 33 -10.49 13.15 -4.45
CA GLU A 33 -11.33 13.22 -5.65
C GLU A 33 -10.55 12.85 -6.92
N ASP A 34 -9.22 12.79 -6.82
CA ASP A 34 -8.31 12.48 -7.90
C ASP A 34 -7.11 11.68 -7.40
N VAL A 35 -6.35 11.14 -8.37
CA VAL A 35 -5.09 10.47 -8.13
C VAL A 35 -4.10 10.79 -9.25
N CYS A 36 -2.86 11.05 -8.85
CA CYS A 36 -1.71 11.10 -9.74
C CYS A 36 -1.00 9.75 -9.69
N VAL A 37 -0.83 9.10 -10.85
CA VAL A 37 -0.01 7.89 -11.02
C VAL A 37 1.32 8.31 -11.61
N LEU A 38 2.41 7.94 -10.95
CA LEU A 38 3.77 8.08 -11.45
C LEU A 38 4.21 6.75 -12.05
N ARG A 39 4.65 6.79 -13.31
CA ARG A 39 5.32 5.68 -14.00
C ARG A 39 6.80 6.01 -14.14
N THR A 40 7.65 5.07 -13.77
CA THR A 40 9.08 5.09 -14.11
C THR A 40 9.39 3.99 -15.11
N GLU A 41 10.04 4.36 -16.21
CA GLU A 41 10.65 3.43 -17.15
C GLU A 41 12.16 3.50 -17.01
N ILE A 42 12.81 2.34 -16.88
CA ILE A 42 14.27 2.25 -16.84
C ILE A 42 14.78 1.40 -17.99
N ALA A 43 15.93 1.78 -18.55
CA ALA A 43 16.68 0.93 -19.46
C ALA A 43 17.88 0.33 -18.73
N VAL A 44 18.03 -0.99 -18.82
CA VAL A 44 19.15 -1.74 -18.22
C VAL A 44 19.87 -2.57 -19.26
N THR A 45 21.14 -2.82 -19.05
CA THR A 45 21.89 -3.87 -19.76
C THR A 45 22.42 -4.89 -18.76
N SER A 46 22.84 -6.07 -19.20
CA SER A 46 23.59 -7.02 -18.39
C SER A 46 24.74 -7.61 -19.18
N GLN A 47 25.66 -8.32 -18.50
CA GLN A 47 26.75 -9.00 -19.21
C GLN A 47 26.22 -10.08 -20.16
N GLN A 48 25.18 -10.80 -19.73
CA GLN A 48 24.52 -11.82 -20.53
C GLN A 48 23.69 -11.23 -21.68
N ASN A 49 23.13 -10.02 -21.51
CA ASN A 49 22.34 -9.35 -22.54
C ASN A 49 22.77 -7.89 -22.73
N ARG A 50 23.58 -7.66 -23.76
CA ARG A 50 24.05 -6.31 -24.13
C ARG A 50 22.97 -5.44 -24.76
N LYS A 51 21.84 -6.00 -25.20
CA LYS A 51 20.73 -5.19 -25.70
C LYS A 51 19.97 -4.59 -24.52
N PRO A 52 19.68 -3.28 -24.52
CA PRO A 52 18.88 -2.68 -23.47
C PRO A 52 17.51 -3.35 -23.31
N VAL A 53 17.16 -3.64 -22.07
CA VAL A 53 15.84 -4.13 -21.65
C VAL A 53 15.17 -3.01 -20.87
N VAL A 54 13.89 -2.78 -21.16
CA VAL A 54 13.10 -1.77 -20.45
C VAL A 54 12.26 -2.44 -19.38
N GLY A 55 12.38 -1.95 -18.14
CA GLY A 55 11.47 -2.27 -17.05
C GLY A 55 10.58 -1.08 -16.70
N ILE A 56 9.40 -1.37 -16.19
CA ILE A 56 8.35 -0.40 -15.89
C ILE A 56 7.87 -0.62 -14.45
N GLY A 57 7.73 0.46 -13.70
CA GLY A 57 7.07 0.45 -12.41
C GLY A 57 6.11 1.63 -12.30
N GLU A 58 5.00 1.42 -11.60
CA GLU A 58 3.96 2.42 -11.42
C GLU A 58 3.50 2.48 -9.97
N MET A 59 3.17 3.67 -9.49
CA MET A 59 2.57 3.86 -8.18
C MET A 59 1.63 5.05 -8.17
N THR A 60 0.51 4.92 -7.46
CA THR A 60 -0.33 6.06 -7.09
C THR A 60 0.40 6.92 -6.07
N MET A 61 0.60 8.21 -6.36
CA MET A 61 1.33 9.15 -5.50
C MET A 61 0.44 9.66 -4.36
N GLY A 62 -0.01 8.73 -3.52
CA GLY A 62 -0.90 8.93 -2.36
C GLY A 62 -0.28 9.75 -1.23
N ASN A 63 0.07 11.00 -1.52
CA ASN A 63 0.72 11.95 -0.63
C ASN A 63 -0.11 12.27 0.62
N ALA A 64 -1.44 12.23 0.54
CA ALA A 64 -2.32 12.42 1.70
C ALA A 64 -2.07 11.41 2.81
N TRP A 65 -1.70 10.17 2.44
CA TRP A 65 -1.38 9.10 3.37
C TRP A 65 0.12 9.03 3.72
N ALA A 66 0.99 9.24 2.73
CA ALA A 66 2.44 9.13 2.92
C ALA A 66 3.07 10.35 3.62
N TRP A 67 2.40 11.51 3.57
CA TRP A 67 2.84 12.76 4.16
C TRP A 67 1.82 13.32 5.16
N PRO A 68 1.74 12.73 6.37
CA PRO A 68 0.92 13.31 7.43
C PRO A 68 1.49 14.69 7.80
N GLY A 69 0.62 15.71 7.92
CA GLY A 69 1.04 17.06 8.28
C GLY A 69 0.12 18.17 7.76
N THR A 70 0.52 19.42 8.01
CA THR A 70 -0.25 20.63 7.70
C THR A 70 -0.01 21.20 6.31
N LEU A 71 1.04 20.72 5.60
CA LEU A 71 1.30 21.18 4.24
C LEU A 71 0.14 20.81 3.29
N PRO A 72 -0.26 21.72 2.39
CA PRO A 72 -1.30 21.43 1.41
C PRO A 72 -0.93 20.25 0.52
N ALA A 73 -1.90 19.38 0.22
CA ALA A 73 -1.68 18.18 -0.60
C ALA A 73 -1.04 18.50 -1.97
N LYS A 74 -1.46 19.60 -2.63
CA LYS A 74 -0.85 20.01 -3.91
C LYS A 74 0.66 20.31 -3.79
N ILE A 75 1.12 20.78 -2.63
CA ILE A 75 2.54 21.07 -2.39
C ILE A 75 3.29 19.76 -2.12
N THR A 76 2.76 18.90 -1.24
CA THR A 76 3.44 17.63 -0.94
C THR A 76 3.49 16.70 -2.16
N LEU A 77 2.47 16.70 -3.02
CA LEU A 77 2.52 15.96 -4.29
C LEU A 77 3.63 16.49 -5.20
N LYS A 78 3.76 17.81 -5.37
CA LYS A 78 4.84 18.41 -6.16
C LYS A 78 6.22 18.03 -5.63
N LEU A 79 6.41 18.03 -4.31
CA LEU A 79 7.67 17.63 -3.69
C LEU A 79 7.98 16.14 -3.90
N LEU A 80 6.97 15.26 -3.88
CA LEU A 80 7.17 13.85 -4.18
C LEU A 80 7.60 13.61 -5.63
N LEU A 81 6.93 14.29 -6.58
CA LEU A 81 7.28 14.18 -8.00
C LEU A 81 8.67 14.74 -8.28
N GLU A 82 9.01 15.89 -7.69
CA GLU A 82 10.35 16.48 -7.79
C GLU A 82 11.43 15.54 -7.25
N LEU A 83 11.18 14.88 -6.10
CA LEU A 83 12.13 13.90 -5.56
C LEU A 83 12.32 12.73 -6.54
N SER A 84 11.22 12.24 -7.11
CA SER A 84 11.23 11.13 -8.06
C SER A 84 12.00 11.48 -9.34
N ASP A 85 11.81 12.70 -9.85
CA ASP A 85 12.48 13.18 -11.07
C ASP A 85 13.97 13.43 -10.84
N ARG A 86 14.35 14.02 -9.70
CA ARG A 86 15.76 14.15 -9.30
C ARG A 86 16.42 12.79 -9.16
N LEU A 87 15.72 11.80 -8.61
CA LEU A 87 16.24 10.45 -8.46
C LEU A 87 16.45 9.78 -9.83
N ALA A 88 15.46 9.84 -10.73
CA ALA A 88 15.58 9.30 -12.09
C ALA A 88 16.73 9.96 -12.87
N ALA A 89 16.87 11.28 -12.75
CA ALA A 89 17.99 12.02 -13.34
C ALA A 89 19.34 11.61 -12.75
N LYS A 90 19.42 11.46 -11.42
CA LYS A 90 20.67 11.11 -10.72
C LYS A 90 21.18 9.73 -11.08
N ILE A 91 20.29 8.75 -11.27
CA ILE A 91 20.72 7.39 -11.61
C ILE A 91 21.02 7.20 -13.10
N SER A 92 20.43 8.04 -13.95
CA SER A 92 20.70 8.01 -15.39
C SER A 92 22.17 8.32 -15.65
N GLY A 93 22.91 7.34 -16.17
CA GLY A 93 24.35 7.47 -16.40
C GLY A 93 25.24 7.37 -15.15
N ALA A 94 24.70 7.03 -13.98
CA ALA A 94 25.50 6.82 -12.76
C ALA A 94 26.31 5.51 -12.76
N GLY A 95 26.04 4.62 -13.72
CA GLY A 95 26.74 3.33 -13.84
C GLY A 95 26.46 2.37 -12.68
N LEU A 96 25.33 2.56 -11.98
CA LEU A 96 24.92 1.66 -10.90
C LEU A 96 24.72 0.26 -11.45
N SER A 97 25.26 -0.73 -10.73
CA SER A 97 25.18 -2.13 -11.13
C SER A 97 24.96 -3.06 -9.94
N GLY A 98 24.38 -4.22 -10.21
CA GLY A 98 24.12 -5.29 -9.24
C GLY A 98 22.82 -6.03 -9.55
N ASP A 99 22.47 -6.95 -8.66
CA ASP A 99 21.13 -7.54 -8.63
C ASP A 99 20.08 -6.50 -8.17
N PRO A 100 18.77 -6.80 -8.26
CA PRO A 100 17.72 -5.88 -7.86
C PRO A 100 17.80 -5.38 -6.41
N PHE A 101 18.21 -6.21 -5.45
CA PHE A 101 18.31 -5.82 -4.04
C PHE A 101 19.50 -4.90 -3.78
N GLN A 102 20.61 -5.14 -4.46
CA GLN A 102 21.77 -4.26 -4.39
C GLN A 102 21.50 -2.91 -5.06
N LEU A 103 20.80 -2.90 -6.20
CA LEU A 103 20.42 -1.66 -6.88
C LEU A 103 19.42 -0.85 -6.07
N THR A 104 18.38 -1.47 -5.52
CA THR A 104 17.40 -0.79 -4.66
C THR A 104 18.06 -0.22 -3.39
N ARG A 105 19.04 -0.91 -2.79
CA ARG A 105 19.86 -0.36 -1.68
C ARG A 105 20.68 0.87 -2.10
N GLN A 106 21.27 0.87 -3.30
CA GLN A 106 21.99 2.03 -3.84
C GLN A 106 21.04 3.20 -4.13
N VAL A 107 19.88 2.94 -4.75
CA VAL A 107 18.81 3.91 -4.99
C VAL A 107 18.31 4.51 -3.68
N ALA A 108 18.17 3.70 -2.63
CA ALA A 108 17.75 4.16 -1.31
C ALA A 108 18.69 5.21 -0.72
N LEU A 109 20.01 5.01 -0.84
CA LEU A 109 21.01 5.98 -0.38
C LEU A 109 20.92 7.30 -1.16
N LEU A 110 20.75 7.23 -2.49
CA LEU A 110 20.59 8.41 -3.34
C LEU A 110 19.29 9.17 -3.03
N ARG A 111 18.17 8.45 -2.84
CA ARG A 111 16.89 9.02 -2.43
C ARG A 111 17.05 9.79 -1.11
N ASP A 112 17.66 9.18 -0.11
CA ASP A 112 17.80 9.80 1.22
C ASP A 112 18.70 11.05 1.15
N GLN A 113 19.75 11.01 0.34
CA GLN A 113 20.57 12.19 0.04
C GLN A 113 19.75 13.31 -0.63
N ILE A 114 19.01 13.00 -1.70
CA ILE A 114 18.18 13.98 -2.43
C ILE A 114 17.11 14.56 -1.51
N ALA A 115 16.52 13.76 -0.62
CA ALA A 115 15.52 14.23 0.34
C ALA A 115 16.09 15.28 1.29
N VAL A 116 17.32 15.09 1.78
CA VAL A 116 18.03 16.07 2.63
C VAL A 116 18.37 17.33 1.85
N GLU A 117 18.85 17.20 0.62
CA GLU A 117 19.15 18.34 -0.27
C GLU A 117 17.89 19.17 -0.53
N MET A 118 16.78 18.53 -0.88
CA MET A 118 15.48 19.17 -1.10
C MET A 118 14.93 19.82 0.17
N GLN A 119 15.09 19.18 1.33
CA GLN A 119 14.70 19.78 2.61
C GLN A 119 15.41 21.11 2.84
N ALA A 120 16.72 21.19 2.58
CA ALA A 120 17.50 22.41 2.72
C ALA A 120 17.11 23.47 1.68
N GLU A 121 17.01 23.07 0.41
CA GLU A 121 16.69 23.95 -0.72
C GLU A 121 15.31 24.58 -0.59
N PHE A 122 14.28 23.77 -0.32
CA PHE A 122 12.89 24.21 -0.24
C PHE A 122 12.47 24.61 1.18
N LYS A 123 13.39 24.57 2.16
CA LYS A 123 13.14 24.90 3.58
C LYS A 123 11.93 24.15 4.14
N ILE A 124 11.88 22.84 3.89
CA ILE A 124 10.75 21.99 4.30
C ILE A 124 10.82 21.76 5.81
N ALA A 125 9.92 22.40 6.56
CA ALA A 125 9.84 22.23 8.00
C ALA A 125 9.55 20.76 8.37
N GLY A 126 10.37 20.19 9.26
CA GLY A 126 10.27 18.77 9.65
C GLY A 126 10.81 17.76 8.62
N GLY A 127 11.27 18.24 7.46
CA GLY A 127 11.81 17.40 6.40
C GLY A 127 10.77 16.64 5.59
N ILE A 128 11.26 15.83 4.64
CA ILE A 128 10.43 14.91 3.87
C ILE A 128 10.21 13.65 4.71
N PRO A 129 8.97 13.26 5.05
CA PRO A 129 8.71 12.04 5.80
C PRO A 129 9.32 10.82 5.10
N LYS A 130 9.93 9.91 5.87
CA LYS A 130 10.60 8.72 5.31
C LYS A 130 9.68 7.92 4.39
N LEU A 131 8.42 7.73 4.79
CA LEU A 131 7.43 7.03 3.98
C LEU A 131 7.12 7.76 2.66
N ALA A 132 7.03 9.09 2.68
CA ALA A 132 6.87 9.91 1.49
C ALA A 132 8.07 9.76 0.54
N ALA A 133 9.30 9.80 1.07
CA ALA A 133 10.49 9.57 0.26
C ALA A 133 10.50 8.16 -0.36
N MET A 134 10.17 7.12 0.42
CA MET A 134 10.08 5.74 -0.07
C MET A 134 8.99 5.57 -1.13
N LEU A 135 7.84 6.24 -0.97
CA LEU A 135 6.78 6.26 -1.98
C LEU A 135 7.30 6.84 -3.30
N ALA A 136 8.05 7.94 -3.25
CA ALA A 136 8.64 8.57 -4.43
C ALA A 136 9.68 7.69 -5.16
N SER A 137 10.45 6.85 -4.45
CA SER A 137 11.36 5.91 -5.11
C SER A 137 10.71 4.62 -5.58
N SER A 138 9.52 4.28 -5.08
CA SER A 138 8.91 2.96 -5.31
C SER A 138 8.62 2.60 -6.78
N PRO A 139 8.20 3.50 -7.69
CA PRO A 139 8.04 3.13 -9.11
C PRO A 139 9.37 2.76 -9.75
N LEU A 140 10.44 3.45 -9.38
CA LEU A 140 11.78 3.20 -9.89
C LEU A 140 12.33 1.86 -9.39
N GLU A 141 12.12 1.57 -8.10
CA GLU A 141 12.48 0.28 -7.50
C GLU A 141 11.69 -0.88 -8.13
N ALA A 142 10.38 -0.71 -8.35
CA ALA A 142 9.56 -1.68 -9.07
C ALA A 142 10.05 -1.92 -10.52
N ALA A 143 10.42 -0.84 -11.22
CA ALA A 143 10.98 -0.92 -12.57
C ALA A 143 12.30 -1.71 -12.62
N ILE A 144 13.13 -1.65 -11.57
CA ILE A 144 14.36 -2.47 -11.43
C ILE A 144 14.02 -3.96 -11.40
N HIS A 145 13.05 -4.35 -10.56
CA HIS A 145 12.63 -5.75 -10.47
C HIS A 145 11.98 -6.24 -11.78
N ASP A 146 11.15 -5.42 -12.42
CA ASP A 146 10.53 -5.74 -13.73
C ASP A 146 11.60 -5.90 -14.82
N ALA A 147 12.56 -4.97 -14.91
CA ALA A 147 13.66 -5.05 -15.87
C ALA A 147 14.50 -6.33 -15.68
N PHE A 148 14.73 -6.74 -14.43
CA PHE A 148 15.48 -7.95 -14.11
C PHE A 148 14.80 -9.21 -14.64
N GLY A 149 13.52 -9.41 -14.28
CA GLY A 149 12.72 -10.53 -14.79
C GLY A 149 12.67 -10.55 -16.31
N ARG A 150 12.39 -9.40 -16.94
CA ARG A 150 12.37 -9.27 -18.41
C ARG A 150 13.70 -9.61 -19.06
N SER A 151 14.82 -9.22 -18.45
CA SER A 151 16.16 -9.50 -18.99
C SER A 151 16.47 -11.00 -19.06
N LEU A 152 15.88 -11.77 -18.14
CA LEU A 152 16.00 -13.22 -18.03
C LEU A 152 14.83 -13.98 -18.67
N LYS A 153 13.79 -13.27 -19.14
CA LYS A 153 12.52 -13.82 -19.63
C LYS A 153 11.79 -14.68 -18.57
N LEU A 154 11.86 -14.24 -17.33
CA LEU A 154 11.22 -14.84 -16.16
C LEU A 154 10.29 -13.83 -15.47
N SER A 155 9.40 -14.33 -14.61
CA SER A 155 8.75 -13.46 -13.63
C SER A 155 9.83 -12.91 -12.68
N SER A 156 9.71 -11.65 -12.25
CA SER A 156 10.62 -11.08 -11.25
C SER A 156 10.62 -11.87 -9.93
N PHE A 157 9.51 -12.54 -9.62
CA PHE A 157 9.39 -13.42 -8.46
C PHE A 157 10.20 -14.71 -8.59
N ASP A 158 10.32 -15.26 -9.81
CA ASP A 158 11.11 -16.48 -10.06
C ASP A 158 12.62 -16.20 -9.94
N CYS A 159 13.02 -14.93 -10.02
CA CYS A 159 14.40 -14.48 -9.89
C CYS A 159 14.86 -14.26 -8.43
N LEU A 160 14.02 -14.57 -7.43
CA LEU A 160 14.31 -14.29 -6.01
C LEU A 160 15.14 -15.37 -5.30
N THR A 161 15.96 -16.12 -6.06
CA THR A 161 16.71 -17.30 -5.59
C THR A 161 18.21 -17.02 -5.49
N ALA A 162 18.94 -17.96 -4.87
CA ALA A 162 20.40 -17.96 -4.82
C ALA A 162 21.09 -18.05 -6.19
N GLU A 163 20.36 -18.44 -7.24
CA GLU A 163 20.89 -18.51 -8.62
C GLU A 163 21.11 -17.10 -9.19
N PHE A 164 20.27 -16.13 -8.80
CA PHE A 164 20.22 -14.82 -9.42
C PHE A 164 20.61 -13.67 -8.49
N LEU A 165 20.45 -13.83 -7.17
CA LEU A 165 20.79 -12.81 -6.18
C LEU A 165 22.21 -13.02 -5.64
N ASN A 166 22.98 -11.93 -5.54
CA ASN A 166 24.39 -11.96 -5.16
C ASN A 166 24.60 -12.17 -3.66
N GLU A 167 23.68 -11.67 -2.84
CA GLU A 167 23.71 -11.77 -1.38
C GLU A 167 22.46 -12.49 -0.88
N ASP A 168 22.61 -13.24 0.20
CA ASP A 168 21.46 -13.79 0.93
C ASP A 168 20.80 -12.70 1.79
N LEU A 169 19.67 -13.03 2.42
CA LEU A 169 18.92 -12.10 3.25
C LEU A 169 19.70 -11.62 4.50
N SER A 170 20.81 -12.26 4.88
CA SER A 170 21.60 -11.81 6.04
C SER A 170 22.28 -10.47 5.83
N ALA A 171 22.58 -10.11 4.58
CA ALA A 171 23.12 -8.80 4.22
C ALA A 171 22.12 -7.65 4.47
N TYR A 172 20.84 -7.97 4.69
CA TYR A 172 19.75 -7.00 4.85
C TYR A 172 19.02 -7.12 6.20
N LEU A 173 18.86 -8.34 6.71
CA LEU A 173 18.00 -8.65 7.85
C LEU A 173 18.76 -9.22 9.07
N GLY A 174 20.06 -9.56 8.93
CA GLY A 174 20.89 -10.06 10.02
C GLY A 174 21.24 -11.56 9.96
N ALA A 175 22.08 -11.99 10.89
CA ALA A 175 22.74 -13.31 10.84
C ALA A 175 21.80 -14.53 10.95
N ASP A 176 20.57 -14.36 11.45
CA ASP A 176 19.55 -15.42 11.48
C ASP A 176 19.05 -15.81 10.09
N ARG A 177 19.42 -15.06 9.05
CA ARG A 177 19.02 -15.27 7.65
C ARG A 177 20.14 -15.74 6.73
N ILE A 178 21.26 -16.22 7.29
CA ILE A 178 22.36 -16.80 6.49
C ILE A 178 21.84 -17.96 5.64
N GLY A 179 22.18 -17.95 4.35
CA GLY A 179 21.76 -18.93 3.36
C GLY A 179 20.27 -18.88 3.01
N LYS A 180 19.53 -17.87 3.48
CA LYS A 180 18.10 -17.69 3.17
C LYS A 180 17.90 -16.66 2.09
N TYR A 181 17.03 -16.97 1.13
CA TYR A 181 16.70 -16.08 0.02
C TYR A 181 15.20 -15.74 0.05
N PRO A 182 14.75 -14.64 -0.60
CA PRO A 182 13.33 -14.30 -0.58
C PRO A 182 12.43 -15.41 -1.13
N ALA A 183 12.91 -16.22 -2.10
CA ALA A 183 12.21 -17.39 -2.61
C ALA A 183 11.88 -18.45 -1.54
N ASP A 184 12.55 -18.49 -0.38
CA ASP A 184 12.20 -19.38 0.73
C ASP A 184 10.88 -19.01 1.40
N TYR A 185 10.37 -17.80 1.15
CA TYR A 185 9.18 -17.23 1.81
C TYR A 185 8.09 -16.79 0.83
N VAL A 186 8.36 -16.87 -0.48
CA VAL A 186 7.40 -16.57 -1.55
C VAL A 186 6.89 -17.88 -2.14
N LEU A 187 5.61 -17.92 -2.53
CA LEU A 187 5.06 -19.10 -3.19
C LEU A 187 5.74 -19.31 -4.55
N PRO A 188 6.25 -20.52 -4.87
CA PRO A 188 6.89 -20.80 -6.15
C PRO A 188 5.91 -20.77 -7.34
N LYS A 189 4.62 -20.71 -7.05
CA LYS A 189 3.56 -20.57 -8.05
C LYS A 189 2.46 -19.67 -7.49
N GLN A 190 2.01 -18.72 -8.29
CA GLN A 190 0.90 -17.85 -7.91
C GLN A 190 -0.37 -18.66 -7.62
N ARG A 191 -1.17 -18.19 -6.66
CA ARG A 191 -2.51 -18.73 -6.45
C ARG A 191 -3.40 -18.22 -7.58
N PRO A 192 -4.14 -19.10 -8.29
CA PRO A 192 -4.99 -18.67 -9.40
C PRO A 192 -6.19 -17.84 -8.92
N THR A 193 -6.53 -17.92 -7.64
CA THR A 193 -7.64 -17.20 -7.00
C THR A 193 -7.22 -16.72 -5.62
N MET A 194 -7.61 -15.51 -5.25
CA MET A 194 -7.44 -14.96 -3.92
C MET A 194 -8.62 -14.07 -3.55
N PRO A 195 -9.01 -14.00 -2.26
CA PRO A 195 -10.05 -13.09 -1.83
C PRO A 195 -9.61 -11.63 -2.01
N LEU A 196 -10.51 -10.79 -2.52
CA LEU A 196 -10.34 -9.34 -2.57
C LEU A 196 -11.25 -8.71 -1.53
N TYR A 197 -10.68 -7.87 -0.68
CA TYR A 197 -11.45 -7.06 0.25
C TYR A 197 -12.06 -5.86 -0.47
N HIS A 198 -13.39 -5.83 -0.55
CA HIS A 198 -14.14 -4.66 -0.95
C HIS A 198 -14.09 -3.62 0.17
N LEU A 199 -13.54 -2.46 -0.11
CA LEU A 199 -13.48 -1.36 0.85
C LEU A 199 -14.86 -0.73 0.99
N VAL A 200 -15.40 -0.69 2.21
CA VAL A 200 -16.59 0.09 2.55
C VAL A 200 -16.10 1.34 3.30
N GLY A 201 -15.84 2.41 2.55
CA GLY A 201 -15.36 3.69 3.04
C GLY A 201 -16.37 4.38 3.95
N ALA A 202 -15.92 5.28 4.84
CA ALA A 202 -16.80 5.92 5.83
C ALA A 202 -17.85 6.88 5.22
N LEU A 203 -17.64 7.32 3.97
CA LEU A 203 -18.58 8.16 3.21
C LEU A 203 -19.38 7.34 2.19
N ASP A 204 -19.08 6.04 2.09
CA ASP A 204 -19.70 5.20 1.07
C ASP A 204 -21.14 4.93 1.49
N PRO A 205 -22.10 5.17 0.60
CA PRO A 205 -23.49 4.90 0.86
C PRO A 205 -23.73 3.40 0.90
N LEU A 206 -24.49 2.98 1.91
CA LEU A 206 -24.79 1.58 2.13
C LEU A 206 -26.05 1.18 1.38
N THR A 207 -27.06 2.06 1.37
CA THR A 207 -28.38 1.83 0.78
C THR A 207 -28.80 2.99 -0.12
N GLY A 208 -29.93 2.85 -0.81
CA GLY A 208 -30.51 3.91 -1.63
C GLY A 208 -30.85 5.20 -0.87
N ASP A 209 -31.16 5.09 0.43
CA ASP A 209 -31.57 6.23 1.27
C ASP A 209 -30.40 7.17 1.62
N ASP A 210 -29.16 6.70 1.46
CA ASP A 210 -27.95 7.48 1.72
C ASP A 210 -27.65 8.51 0.62
N TRP A 211 -28.27 8.37 -0.56
CA TRP A 211 -28.07 9.28 -1.69
C TRP A 211 -29.06 10.43 -1.73
N LYS A 212 -28.52 11.66 -1.85
CA LYS A 212 -29.32 12.83 -2.23
C LYS A 212 -29.50 12.94 -3.74
N GLU A 213 -28.45 12.63 -4.50
CA GLU A 213 -28.44 12.65 -5.96
C GLU A 213 -27.61 11.47 -6.48
N ARG A 214 -28.22 10.66 -7.34
CA ARG A 214 -27.60 9.49 -7.97
C ARG A 214 -27.02 9.85 -9.34
N ARG A 215 -25.97 9.15 -9.75
CA ARG A 215 -25.30 9.37 -11.05
C ARG A 215 -25.97 8.64 -12.21
N TYR A 216 -26.62 7.50 -11.95
CA TYR A 216 -27.31 6.69 -12.96
C TYR A 216 -26.46 6.37 -14.22
N ASP A 217 -25.16 6.17 -14.04
CA ASP A 217 -24.20 5.91 -15.13
C ASP A 217 -23.99 4.41 -15.42
N GLY A 218 -24.83 3.55 -14.85
CA GLY A 218 -24.82 2.10 -15.09
C GLY A 218 -23.85 1.30 -14.22
N VAL A 219 -23.19 1.93 -13.24
CA VAL A 219 -22.31 1.26 -12.27
C VAL A 219 -22.95 1.33 -10.87
N PRO A 220 -22.84 0.28 -10.04
CA PRO A 220 -23.36 0.31 -8.67
C PRO A 220 -22.92 1.54 -7.87
N GLU A 221 -23.82 2.05 -7.05
CA GLU A 221 -23.62 3.26 -6.25
C GLU A 221 -23.74 3.00 -4.75
N THR A 222 -24.30 1.87 -4.32
CA THR A 222 -24.47 1.52 -2.91
C THR A 222 -23.84 0.16 -2.59
N LEU A 223 -23.58 -0.12 -1.32
CA LEU A 223 -23.13 -1.46 -0.91
C LEU A 223 -24.13 -2.56 -1.33
N GLU A 224 -25.44 -2.30 -1.20
CA GLU A 224 -26.48 -3.24 -1.66
C GLU A 224 -26.30 -3.59 -3.14
N GLU A 225 -26.17 -2.59 -4.02
CA GLU A 225 -26.01 -2.80 -5.46
C GLU A 225 -24.68 -3.48 -5.81
N TRP A 226 -23.60 -3.16 -5.08
CA TRP A 226 -22.31 -3.84 -5.23
C TRP A 226 -22.40 -5.31 -4.82
N LEU A 227 -23.13 -5.65 -3.77
CA LEU A 227 -23.34 -7.04 -3.35
C LEU A 227 -24.16 -7.84 -4.37
N GLU A 228 -25.17 -7.21 -4.98
CA GLU A 228 -25.98 -7.84 -6.04
C GLU A 228 -25.17 -8.09 -7.31
N THR A 229 -24.31 -7.15 -7.67
CA THR A 229 -23.57 -7.15 -8.95
C THR A 229 -22.30 -7.99 -8.88
N ASP A 230 -21.53 -7.84 -7.80
CA ASP A 230 -20.20 -8.44 -7.67
C ASP A 230 -20.21 -9.63 -6.69
N GLY A 231 -19.29 -10.57 -6.90
CA GLY A 231 -19.06 -11.73 -6.03
C GLY A 231 -18.35 -11.39 -4.71
N ILE A 232 -18.73 -10.30 -4.06
CA ILE A 232 -18.10 -9.80 -2.83
C ILE A 232 -18.25 -10.84 -1.72
N THR A 233 -17.11 -11.23 -1.16
CA THR A 233 -17.01 -12.16 -0.03
C THR A 233 -16.12 -11.65 1.09
N HIS A 234 -15.44 -10.51 0.92
CA HIS A 234 -14.59 -9.94 1.95
C HIS A 234 -14.82 -8.43 1.95
N LEU A 235 -15.13 -7.86 3.12
CA LEU A 235 -15.42 -6.44 3.28
C LEU A 235 -14.48 -5.85 4.30
N LYS A 236 -13.84 -4.74 3.94
CA LYS A 236 -13.07 -3.91 4.86
C LYS A 236 -13.90 -2.70 5.24
N ILE A 237 -14.35 -2.66 6.48
CA ILE A 237 -15.20 -1.57 6.99
C ILE A 237 -14.30 -0.49 7.56
N LYS A 238 -14.33 0.71 6.96
CA LYS A 238 -13.68 1.89 7.54
C LYS A 238 -14.50 2.41 8.71
N LEU A 239 -13.82 2.57 9.84
CA LEU A 239 -14.37 3.03 11.12
C LEU A 239 -13.78 4.40 11.49
N ASP A 240 -14.47 5.12 12.35
CA ASP A 240 -14.07 6.44 12.84
C ASP A 240 -13.03 6.33 13.95
N GLY A 241 -13.18 5.34 14.85
CA GLY A 241 -12.25 5.11 15.95
C GLY A 241 -12.39 6.09 17.12
N LYS A 242 -13.30 7.06 17.06
CA LYS A 242 -13.56 8.02 18.15
C LYS A 242 -15.05 8.13 18.49
N ASP A 243 -15.93 7.62 17.65
CA ASP A 243 -17.38 7.52 17.88
C ASP A 243 -17.81 6.05 17.93
N ILE A 244 -17.88 5.50 19.15
CA ILE A 244 -18.19 4.08 19.40
C ILE A 244 -19.60 3.71 18.95
N ASP A 245 -20.57 4.63 19.05
CA ASP A 245 -21.96 4.37 18.68
C ASP A 245 -22.10 4.34 17.16
N TRP A 246 -21.44 5.27 16.47
CA TRP A 246 -21.38 5.29 15.02
C TRP A 246 -20.66 4.04 14.47
N ASP A 247 -19.51 3.68 15.02
CA ASP A 247 -18.74 2.50 14.57
C ASP A 247 -19.53 1.20 14.75
N VAL A 248 -20.14 1.01 15.93
CA VAL A 248 -20.97 -0.16 16.21
C VAL A 248 -22.20 -0.20 15.30
N GLY A 249 -22.90 0.92 15.15
CA GLY A 249 -24.07 1.03 14.28
C GLY A 249 -23.73 0.70 12.83
N ARG A 250 -22.61 1.22 12.32
CA ARG A 250 -22.13 0.96 10.96
C ARG A 250 -21.86 -0.52 10.71
N ILE A 251 -21.18 -1.20 11.63
CA ILE A 251 -20.90 -2.64 11.50
C ILE A 251 -22.20 -3.46 11.48
N VAL A 252 -23.12 -3.15 12.40
CA VAL A 252 -24.42 -3.82 12.49
C VAL A 252 -25.20 -3.64 11.18
N GLU A 253 -25.26 -2.42 10.67
CA GLU A 253 -26.00 -2.11 9.45
C GLU A 253 -25.41 -2.78 8.20
N ILE A 254 -24.09 -2.70 8.02
CA ILE A 254 -23.40 -3.39 6.92
C ILE A 254 -23.66 -4.90 6.98
N THR A 255 -23.68 -5.48 8.18
CA THR A 255 -23.93 -6.91 8.35
C THR A 255 -25.37 -7.26 8.00
N ARG A 256 -26.34 -6.47 8.47
CA ARG A 256 -27.76 -6.61 8.10
C ARG A 256 -27.94 -6.58 6.58
N ILE A 257 -27.28 -5.66 5.88
CA ILE A 257 -27.30 -5.57 4.42
C ILE A 257 -26.71 -6.84 3.77
N CYS A 258 -25.53 -7.30 4.24
CA CYS A 258 -24.92 -8.51 3.73
C CYS A 258 -25.80 -9.75 3.94
N GLU A 259 -26.50 -9.84 5.07
CA GLU A 259 -27.47 -10.91 5.34
C GLU A 259 -28.69 -10.83 4.43
N ASN A 260 -29.22 -9.63 4.15
CA ASN A 260 -30.42 -9.49 3.33
C ASN A 260 -30.15 -9.73 1.85
N VAL A 261 -29.03 -9.22 1.34
CA VAL A 261 -28.73 -9.21 -0.10
C VAL A 261 -27.94 -10.46 -0.53
N ALA A 262 -27.07 -10.97 0.34
CA ALA A 262 -26.09 -12.00 0.01
C ALA A 262 -25.93 -13.05 1.15
N SER A 263 -27.06 -13.47 1.74
CA SER A 263 -27.12 -14.45 2.85
C SER A 263 -26.34 -15.73 2.58
N GLU A 264 -26.29 -16.18 1.32
CA GLU A 264 -25.67 -17.42 0.89
C GLU A 264 -24.13 -17.36 0.93
N ARG A 265 -23.55 -16.17 1.01
CA ARG A 265 -22.10 -15.96 0.94
C ARG A 265 -21.48 -16.07 2.32
N ASN A 266 -20.35 -16.79 2.40
CA ASN A 266 -19.50 -16.81 3.58
C ASN A 266 -18.59 -15.57 3.61
N TRP A 267 -19.19 -14.39 3.72
CA TRP A 267 -18.43 -13.15 3.75
C TRP A 267 -17.52 -13.06 4.99
N LYS A 268 -16.45 -12.28 4.89
CA LYS A 268 -15.46 -12.01 5.93
C LYS A 268 -15.30 -10.52 6.13
N LEU A 269 -15.07 -10.10 7.38
CA LEU A 269 -14.97 -8.69 7.73
C LEU A 269 -13.55 -8.37 8.23
N SER A 270 -13.07 -7.17 7.91
CA SER A 270 -11.99 -6.51 8.63
C SER A 270 -12.40 -5.11 9.04
N PHE A 271 -11.93 -4.68 10.20
CA PHE A 271 -12.27 -3.39 10.80
C PHE A 271 -11.06 -2.47 10.75
N ASP A 272 -11.16 -1.35 10.03
CA ASP A 272 -10.04 -0.47 9.76
C ASP A 272 -10.27 0.91 10.35
N PHE A 273 -9.51 1.23 11.40
CA PHE A 273 -9.64 2.46 12.17
C PHE A 273 -8.71 3.57 11.69
N ASN A 274 -7.83 3.30 10.72
CA ASN A 274 -6.92 4.28 10.13
C ASN A 274 -6.18 5.14 11.20
N GLU A 275 -5.64 4.47 12.22
CA GLU A 275 -4.80 5.05 13.29
C GLU A 275 -5.56 5.96 14.29
N GLN A 276 -6.89 5.87 14.37
CA GLN A 276 -7.70 6.84 15.12
C GLN A 276 -8.08 6.45 16.55
N CYS A 277 -7.94 5.19 16.96
CA CYS A 277 -8.44 4.77 18.28
C CYS A 277 -7.69 5.48 19.42
N PRO A 278 -8.41 5.91 20.48
CA PRO A 278 -7.77 6.54 21.62
C PRO A 278 -6.93 5.55 22.41
N ASP A 279 -7.33 4.27 22.51
CA ASP A 279 -6.66 3.24 23.31
C ASP A 279 -7.16 1.82 22.94
N GLU A 280 -6.61 0.78 23.60
CA GLU A 280 -7.07 -0.60 23.42
C GLU A 280 -8.49 -0.83 23.97
N ASP A 281 -8.90 -0.11 25.01
CA ASP A 281 -10.21 -0.31 25.65
C ASP A 281 -11.36 0.08 24.73
N TYR A 282 -11.17 1.11 23.88
CA TYR A 282 -12.11 1.45 22.81
C TYR A 282 -12.41 0.27 21.90
N VAL A 283 -11.37 -0.40 21.40
CA VAL A 283 -11.51 -1.53 20.48
C VAL A 283 -12.11 -2.75 21.19
N ILE A 284 -11.73 -3.02 22.44
CA ILE A 284 -12.33 -4.09 23.24
C ILE A 284 -13.82 -3.82 23.45
N ASN A 285 -14.20 -2.60 23.82
CA ASN A 285 -15.60 -2.21 24.00
C ASN A 285 -16.41 -2.40 22.73
N LEU A 286 -15.85 -2.01 21.58
CA LEU A 286 -16.47 -2.23 20.28
C LEU A 286 -16.72 -3.72 20.03
N LEU A 287 -15.73 -4.58 20.22
CA LEU A 287 -15.87 -6.02 20.03
C LEU A 287 -16.93 -6.64 20.96
N GLU A 288 -16.99 -6.23 22.23
CA GLU A 288 -18.01 -6.68 23.19
C GLU A 288 -19.41 -6.22 22.82
N ARG A 289 -19.56 -5.02 22.24
CA ARG A 289 -20.84 -4.52 21.73
C ARG A 289 -21.27 -5.27 20.48
N ILE A 290 -20.37 -5.48 19.53
CA ILE A 290 -20.66 -6.26 18.31
C ILE A 290 -21.02 -7.69 18.66
N ALA A 291 -20.31 -8.35 19.57
CA ALA A 291 -20.65 -9.70 20.02
C ALA A 291 -22.08 -9.82 20.55
N ARG A 292 -22.64 -8.75 21.12
CA ARG A 292 -24.03 -8.71 21.63
C ARG A 292 -25.05 -8.31 20.57
N LEU A 293 -24.73 -7.29 19.76
CA LEU A 293 -25.68 -6.65 18.83
C LEU A 293 -25.69 -7.29 17.45
N SER A 294 -24.55 -7.82 17.01
CA SER A 294 -24.40 -8.56 15.77
C SER A 294 -23.36 -9.69 15.96
N PRO A 295 -23.76 -10.79 16.62
CA PRO A 295 -22.89 -11.95 16.85
C PRO A 295 -22.24 -12.46 15.55
N LEU A 296 -22.99 -12.37 14.45
CA LEU A 296 -22.49 -12.79 13.14
C LEU A 296 -21.30 -11.96 12.67
N SER A 297 -21.33 -10.62 12.81
CA SER A 297 -20.16 -9.78 12.47
C SER A 297 -18.94 -10.13 13.31
N HIS A 298 -19.14 -10.38 14.61
CA HIS A 298 -18.07 -10.77 15.52
C HIS A 298 -17.42 -12.09 15.10
N ASP A 299 -18.22 -13.06 14.65
CA ASP A 299 -17.75 -14.38 14.22
C ASP A 299 -17.09 -14.35 12.84
N ARG A 300 -17.50 -13.42 11.97
CA ARG A 300 -16.96 -13.27 10.61
C ARG A 300 -15.78 -12.29 10.52
N LEU A 301 -15.44 -11.59 11.60
CA LEU A 301 -14.27 -10.72 11.72
C LEU A 301 -12.96 -11.53 11.63
N GLN A 302 -12.13 -11.22 10.65
CA GLN A 302 -10.82 -11.85 10.46
C GLN A 302 -9.69 -11.10 11.15
N TYR A 303 -9.66 -9.77 11.05
CA TYR A 303 -8.60 -8.96 11.64
C TYR A 303 -9.03 -7.51 11.84
N ILE A 304 -8.33 -6.82 12.72
CA ILE A 304 -8.45 -5.38 12.97
C ILE A 304 -7.24 -4.71 12.32
N GLU A 305 -7.46 -3.66 11.54
CA GLU A 305 -6.43 -2.94 10.79
C GLU A 305 -6.17 -1.58 11.47
N GLN A 306 -4.90 -1.33 11.81
CA GLN A 306 -4.39 -0.02 12.25
C GLN A 306 -5.23 0.68 13.33
N PRO A 307 -5.46 0.07 14.52
CA PRO A 307 -6.12 0.77 15.62
C PRO A 307 -5.23 1.87 16.22
N THR A 308 -3.91 1.75 16.10
CA THR A 308 -2.89 2.67 16.65
C THR A 308 -2.10 3.33 15.53
N PRO A 309 -1.48 4.52 15.74
CA PRO A 309 -0.54 5.13 14.80
C PRO A 309 0.53 4.17 14.29
N ARG A 310 0.86 4.29 12.99
CA ARG A 310 1.91 3.47 12.36
C ARG A 310 3.28 3.73 12.97
N ASP A 311 3.50 4.95 13.45
CA ASP A 311 4.68 5.30 14.23
C ASP A 311 4.43 4.90 15.69
N LEU A 312 4.85 3.68 16.03
CA LEU A 312 4.68 3.09 17.35
C LEU A 312 5.43 3.86 18.45
N THR A 313 6.34 4.78 18.09
CA THR A 313 7.02 5.63 19.07
C THR A 313 6.12 6.74 19.62
N LEU A 314 5.01 7.06 18.92
CA LEU A 314 4.04 8.07 19.36
C LEU A 314 3.09 7.56 20.46
N ARG A 315 2.88 6.24 20.55
CA ARG A 315 1.89 5.60 21.43
C ARG A 315 2.46 4.34 22.08
N THR A 316 3.41 4.52 22.98
CA THR A 316 4.02 3.42 23.74
C THR A 316 3.07 2.77 24.75
N ASP A 317 1.96 3.44 25.07
CA ASP A 317 0.89 2.95 25.93
C ASP A 317 -0.09 2.00 25.22
N MET A 318 -0.19 2.07 23.89
CA MET A 318 -1.10 1.24 23.08
C MET A 318 -0.32 0.13 22.35
N THR A 319 0.00 -0.93 23.09
CA THR A 319 0.83 -2.06 22.60
C THR A 319 0.09 -3.06 21.72
N VAL A 320 -1.24 -2.99 21.70
CA VAL A 320 -2.19 -3.93 21.08
C VAL A 320 -2.09 -5.38 21.58
N HIS A 321 -1.32 -5.66 22.64
CA HIS A 321 -1.11 -7.00 23.16
C HIS A 321 -2.34 -7.61 23.84
N ARG A 322 -3.26 -6.79 24.40
CA ARG A 322 -4.52 -7.35 24.94
C ARG A 322 -5.46 -7.69 23.78
N LEU A 323 -5.51 -6.81 22.77
CA LEU A 323 -6.29 -7.02 21.55
C LEU A 323 -5.83 -8.27 20.78
N SER A 324 -4.53 -8.45 20.59
CA SER A 324 -3.98 -9.56 19.81
C SER A 324 -4.23 -10.95 20.40
N ARG A 325 -4.65 -11.02 21.68
CA ARG A 325 -5.08 -12.28 22.32
C ARG A 325 -6.48 -12.72 21.89
N THR A 326 -7.32 -11.80 21.42
CA THR A 326 -8.72 -12.08 21.08
C THR A 326 -8.94 -12.12 19.56
N ARG A 327 -8.27 -11.24 18.82
CA ARG A 327 -8.35 -11.15 17.36
C ARG A 327 -6.99 -10.75 16.78
N PRO A 328 -6.65 -11.15 15.55
CA PRO A 328 -5.51 -10.59 14.83
C PRO A 328 -5.65 -9.07 14.70
N VAL A 329 -4.55 -8.35 14.93
CA VAL A 329 -4.39 -6.89 14.82
C VAL A 329 -3.14 -6.59 14.00
#